data_AF-A0A930U2G1-F1
#
_entry.id   AF-A0A930U2G1-F1
#
_cell.length_a   1.000
_cell.length_b   1.000
_cell.length_c   1.000
_cell.angle_alpha   90.00
_cell.angle_beta   90.00
_cell.angle_gamma   90.00
#
_symmetry.space_group_name_H-M   'P 1'
#
loop_
_entity.id
_entity.type
_entity.pdbx_description
1 polymer ?
#
loop_
_entity_poly.entity_id
_entity_poly.type
_entity_poly.pdbx_seq_one_letter_code
_entity_poly.pdbx_strand_id
1 'polypeptide(L)'
;MKLTYRGTTYNYTPPAVELGDSTSVGTYRGVDIRFRNPKKVFVQQTTLDLKYRNAAYTSTQPVMDAAIAPEIEATPVAQVMAAVAEPVKAAVLDVQDRARALMMGHHRTIKQRQQAMLTRLDAEVGVPVAEAAKYWNHVQGKVHPSFRASYDRSGAALS
;
A
#
# COMPACT_ATOMS: atom_id res chain seq x y z
N MET A 1 9.03 -12.54 -32.12
CA MET A 1 8.06 -13.64 -32.39
C MET A 1 6.83 -13.00 -33.03
N LYS A 2 6.22 -13.58 -34.06
CA LYS A 2 4.95 -13.05 -34.61
C LYS A 2 3.79 -13.59 -33.77
N LEU A 3 3.08 -12.71 -33.07
CA LEU A 3 1.91 -13.09 -32.27
C LEU A 3 0.66 -12.89 -33.12
N THR A 4 -0.17 -13.93 -33.26
CA THR A 4 -1.43 -13.87 -33.99
C THR A 4 -2.60 -13.93 -33.01
N TYR A 5 -3.46 -12.91 -33.01
CA TYR A 5 -4.67 -12.88 -32.20
C TYR A 5 -5.84 -12.41 -33.07
N ARG A 6 -6.96 -13.15 -33.08
CA ARG A 6 -8.17 -12.85 -33.89
C ARG A 6 -7.89 -12.50 -35.37
N GLY A 7 -6.94 -13.20 -36.00
CA GLY A 7 -6.62 -13.01 -37.41
C GLY A 7 -5.72 -11.82 -37.73
N THR A 8 -5.35 -10.98 -36.75
CA THR A 8 -4.34 -9.93 -36.92
C THR A 8 -2.97 -10.43 -36.44
N THR A 9 -1.94 -10.15 -37.25
CA THR A 9 -0.56 -10.51 -36.92
C THR A 9 0.17 -9.29 -36.36
N TYR A 10 0.70 -9.43 -35.15
CA TYR A 10 1.48 -8.39 -34.49
C TYR A 10 2.96 -8.74 -34.56
N ASN A 11 3.76 -7.79 -35.04
CA ASN A 11 5.21 -7.85 -34.87
C ASN A 11 5.54 -7.39 -33.45
N TYR A 12 5.80 -8.35 -32.57
CA TYR A 12 6.18 -8.09 -31.20
C TYR A 12 7.69 -8.31 -31.03
N THR A 13 8.40 -7.21 -30.74
CA THR A 13 9.79 -7.18 -30.31
C THR A 13 9.80 -6.94 -28.78
N PRO A 14 9.86 -7.99 -27.95
CA PRO A 14 9.88 -7.81 -26.51
C PRO A 14 11.15 -7.05 -26.10
N PRO A 15 11.06 -6.14 -25.11
CA PRO A 15 12.24 -5.54 -24.52
C PRO A 15 13.05 -6.63 -23.79
N ALA A 16 14.37 -6.61 -23.95
CA ALA A 16 15.25 -7.50 -23.20
C ALA A 16 15.27 -7.05 -21.73
N VAL A 17 14.84 -7.94 -20.82
CA VAL A 17 14.87 -7.69 -19.37
C VAL A 17 15.95 -8.58 -18.76
N GLU A 18 16.93 -7.98 -18.10
CA GLU A 18 17.94 -8.73 -17.34
C GLU A 18 17.29 -9.34 -16.10
N LEU A 19 17.34 -10.67 -16.02
CA LEU A 19 16.82 -11.44 -14.89
C LEU A 19 17.98 -11.80 -13.95
N GLY A 20 17.74 -11.70 -12.64
CA GLY A 20 18.68 -12.17 -11.63
C GLY A 20 18.66 -13.69 -11.47
N ASP A 21 19.41 -14.17 -10.47
CA ASP A 21 19.49 -15.59 -10.14
C ASP A 21 18.14 -16.13 -9.63
N SER A 22 17.83 -17.37 -9.98
CA SER A 22 16.56 -17.99 -9.58
C SER A 22 16.60 -18.42 -8.12
N THR A 23 15.66 -17.90 -7.32
CA THR A 23 15.51 -18.27 -5.90
C THR A 23 14.91 -19.68 -5.76
N SER A 24 14.03 -20.08 -6.68
CA SER A 24 13.42 -21.41 -6.67
C SER A 24 13.22 -21.93 -8.10
N VAL A 25 13.49 -23.22 -8.26
CA VAL A 25 13.40 -23.95 -9.53
C VAL A 25 12.60 -25.23 -9.29
N GLY A 26 11.77 -25.60 -10.25
CA GLY A 26 11.04 -26.86 -10.24
C GLY A 26 10.53 -27.23 -11.62
N THR A 27 9.91 -28.40 -11.73
CA THR A 27 9.29 -28.89 -12.97
C THR A 27 7.81 -29.12 -12.72
N TYR A 28 6.93 -28.54 -13.54
CA TYR A 28 5.50 -28.80 -13.49
C TYR A 28 5.03 -29.35 -14.83
N ARG A 29 4.46 -30.56 -14.84
CA ARG A 29 4.00 -31.26 -16.05
C ARG A 29 5.06 -31.34 -17.16
N GLY A 30 6.33 -31.55 -16.78
CA GLY A 30 7.45 -31.63 -17.73
C GLY A 30 7.97 -30.29 -18.23
N VAL A 31 7.44 -29.16 -17.74
CA VAL A 31 7.92 -27.81 -18.06
C VAL A 31 8.72 -27.26 -16.90
N ASP A 32 9.93 -26.77 -17.18
CA ASP A 32 10.77 -26.07 -16.21
C ASP A 32 10.14 -24.75 -15.80
N ILE A 33 9.92 -24.58 -14.50
CA ILE A 33 9.47 -23.33 -13.88
C ILE A 33 10.62 -22.78 -13.05
N ARG A 34 11.00 -21.53 -13.33
CA ARG A 34 12.02 -20.77 -12.59
C ARG A 34 11.45 -19.43 -12.19
N PHE A 35 11.44 -19.14 -10.89
CA PHE A 35 11.07 -17.82 -10.41
C PHE A 35 12.32 -16.93 -10.38
N ARG A 36 12.30 -15.84 -11.16
CA ARG A 36 13.40 -14.87 -11.26
C ARG A 36 12.85 -13.47 -11.07
N ASN A 37 13.52 -12.67 -10.27
CA ASN A 37 13.26 -11.24 -10.17
C ASN A 37 14.09 -10.50 -11.22
N PRO A 38 13.60 -9.39 -11.79
CA PRO A 38 14.42 -8.54 -12.65
C PRO A 38 15.59 -7.97 -11.85
N LYS A 39 16.76 -7.89 -12.47
CA LYS A 39 17.99 -7.38 -11.84
C LYS A 39 17.85 -5.89 -11.48
N LYS A 40 17.16 -5.14 -12.34
CA LYS A 40 16.80 -3.74 -12.09
C LYS A 40 15.47 -3.68 -11.35
N VAL A 41 15.48 -3.15 -10.13
CA VAL A 41 14.24 -2.87 -9.39
C VAL A 41 13.53 -1.69 -10.06
N PHE A 42 12.35 -1.95 -10.63
CA PHE A 42 11.53 -0.90 -11.24
C PHE A 42 10.79 -0.14 -10.14
N VAL A 43 11.31 1.03 -9.76
CA VAL A 43 10.57 2.00 -8.94
C VAL A 43 9.86 2.96 -9.87
N GLN A 44 8.52 2.90 -9.89
CA GLN A 44 7.72 3.88 -10.64
C GLN A 44 7.80 5.23 -9.92
N GLN A 45 8.49 6.19 -10.53
CA GLN A 45 8.51 7.58 -10.03
C GLN A 45 7.24 8.30 -10.45
N THR A 46 6.70 9.12 -9.54
CA THR A 46 5.57 9.98 -9.84
C THR A 46 6.05 11.22 -10.59
N THR A 47 5.33 11.61 -11.65
CA THR A 47 5.62 12.84 -12.42
C THR A 47 5.16 14.12 -11.71
N LEU A 48 4.54 13.99 -10.53
CA LEU A 48 3.96 15.09 -9.76
C LEU A 48 4.86 15.43 -8.58
N ASP A 49 4.94 16.72 -8.25
CA ASP A 49 5.55 17.19 -7.01
C ASP A 49 4.61 16.88 -5.84
N LEU A 50 4.93 15.83 -5.09
CA LEU A 50 4.11 15.41 -3.96
C LEU A 50 4.51 16.18 -2.70
N LYS A 51 3.55 16.51 -1.84
CA LYS A 51 3.78 17.11 -0.52
C LYS A 51 3.12 16.26 0.54
N TYR A 52 3.87 15.83 1.55
CA TYR A 52 3.34 15.12 2.71
C TYR A 52 3.59 15.90 3.99
N ARG A 53 2.52 16.24 4.73
CA ARG A 53 2.59 17.01 6.01
C ARG A 53 3.52 18.23 5.93
N ASN A 54 3.38 19.01 4.87
CA ASN A 54 4.20 20.18 4.56
C ASN A 54 5.67 19.94 4.16
N ALA A 55 6.15 18.69 4.14
CA ALA A 55 7.43 18.34 3.52
C ALA A 55 7.25 18.03 2.03
N ALA A 56 8.06 18.64 1.17
CA ALA A 56 8.10 18.30 -0.25
C ALA A 56 8.76 16.93 -0.43
N TYR A 57 8.15 16.08 -1.25
CA TYR A 57 8.66 14.78 -1.64
C TYR A 57 9.03 14.84 -3.12
N THR A 58 10.32 15.06 -3.39
CA THR A 58 10.89 14.99 -4.73
C THR A 58 11.53 13.61 -4.90
N SER A 59 10.86 12.70 -5.61
CA SER A 59 11.45 11.43 -6.01
C SER A 59 12.33 11.61 -7.26
N THR A 60 13.20 12.61 -7.26
CA THR A 60 14.16 12.82 -8.35
C THR A 60 15.42 12.04 -8.01
N GLN A 61 15.46 10.74 -8.34
CA GLN A 61 16.77 10.18 -8.64
C GLN A 61 17.13 10.66 -10.05
N PRO A 62 18.23 11.41 -10.23
CA PRO A 62 18.74 11.63 -11.57
C PRO A 62 19.04 10.25 -12.17
N VAL A 63 18.45 9.99 -13.33
CA VAL A 63 18.92 8.94 -14.22
C VAL A 63 20.39 9.26 -14.47
N MET A 64 21.29 8.54 -13.80
CA MET A 64 22.69 8.55 -14.19
C MET A 64 22.77 7.77 -15.49
N ASP A 65 22.53 8.48 -16.59
CA ASP A 65 23.08 8.10 -17.87
C ASP A 65 24.60 8.12 -17.72
N ALA A 66 25.19 6.94 -17.87
CA ALA A 66 26.62 6.75 -17.89
C ALA A 66 27.21 7.48 -19.09
N ALA A 67 27.63 8.73 -18.90
CA ALA A 67 28.78 9.36 -19.52
C ALA A 67 28.76 10.85 -19.19
N ILE A 68 29.75 11.28 -18.40
CA ILE A 68 30.58 12.49 -18.55
C ILE A 68 31.25 12.67 -17.20
N ALA A 69 32.54 12.35 -17.15
CA ALA A 69 33.44 12.89 -16.14
C ALA A 69 33.48 14.42 -16.32
N PRO A 70 33.52 15.17 -15.22
CA PRO A 70 34.84 15.66 -14.84
C PRO A 70 35.12 15.56 -13.34
N GLU A 71 36.39 15.34 -13.05
CA GLU A 71 37.03 15.55 -11.75
C GLU A 71 36.67 16.92 -11.20
N ILE A 72 36.14 16.95 -9.97
CA ILE A 72 36.32 18.10 -9.08
C ILE A 72 36.74 17.54 -7.72
N GLU A 73 37.88 18.04 -7.28
CA GLU A 73 38.68 17.62 -6.14
C GLU A 73 37.94 17.71 -4.81
N ALA A 74 38.36 16.82 -3.91
CA ALA A 74 37.84 16.64 -2.57
C ALA A 74 37.97 17.89 -1.68
N THR A 75 36.95 18.16 -0.88
CA THR A 75 37.11 18.52 0.54
C THR A 75 35.83 18.22 1.33
N PRO A 76 35.93 17.91 2.64
CA PRO A 76 35.05 16.95 3.30
C PRO A 76 33.89 17.64 4.03
N VAL A 77 32.67 17.34 3.61
CA VAL A 77 31.46 17.55 4.42
C VAL A 77 30.64 16.25 4.50
N ALA A 78 31.34 15.13 4.63
CA ALA A 78 30.76 13.79 4.69
C ALA A 78 30.27 13.37 6.11
N GLN A 79 30.17 14.28 7.08
CA GLN A 79 29.89 13.89 8.47
C GLN A 79 28.69 14.57 9.16
N VAL A 80 27.86 15.38 8.48
CA VAL A 80 26.69 16.01 9.15
C VAL A 80 25.33 15.58 8.58
N MET A 81 25.27 14.78 7.51
CA MET A 81 23.99 14.29 6.96
C MET A 81 23.81 12.77 6.99
N ALA A 82 24.69 12.05 7.70
CA ALA A 82 24.61 10.60 7.90
C ALA A 82 23.84 10.21 9.19
N ALA A 83 22.91 11.05 9.65
CA ALA A 83 22.23 10.86 10.93
C ALA A 83 20.70 11.09 10.87
N VAL A 84 20.01 10.85 9.75
CA VAL A 84 18.55 10.66 9.77
C VAL A 84 18.13 9.68 8.66
N ALA A 85 18.56 8.43 8.78
CA ALA A 85 17.90 7.32 8.09
C ALA A 85 18.05 6.06 8.95
N GLU A 86 17.76 6.17 10.25
CA GLU A 86 17.52 4.95 11.02
C GLU A 86 16.18 4.38 10.55
N PRO A 87 16.12 3.11 10.12
CA PRO A 87 14.85 2.45 9.89
C PRO A 87 14.11 2.50 11.22
N VAL A 88 12.97 3.20 11.26
CA VAL A 88 12.08 3.18 12.42
C VAL A 88 11.72 1.73 12.64
N LYS A 89 12.43 1.07 13.57
CA LYS A 89 12.18 -0.28 14.02
C LYS A 89 10.72 -0.28 14.45
N ALA A 90 9.86 -0.91 13.64
CA ALA A 90 8.45 -1.03 13.95
C ALA A 90 8.36 -1.50 15.40
N ALA A 91 7.75 -0.70 16.26
CA ALA A 91 7.64 -1.02 17.67
C ALA A 91 7.08 -2.44 17.75
N VAL A 92 7.88 -3.36 18.28
CA VAL A 92 7.45 -4.73 18.51
C VAL A 92 6.45 -4.63 19.65
N LEU A 93 5.19 -4.38 19.29
CA LEU A 93 4.10 -4.40 20.24
C LEU A 93 4.04 -5.82 20.80
N ASP A 94 3.95 -5.91 22.13
CA ASP A 94 3.66 -7.18 22.78
C ASP A 94 2.39 -7.79 22.15
N VAL A 95 2.31 -9.12 22.14
CA VAL A 95 1.21 -9.85 21.51
C VAL A 95 -0.14 -9.39 22.08
N GLN A 96 -0.18 -9.08 23.39
CA GLN A 96 -1.37 -8.56 24.07
C GLN A 96 -1.76 -7.17 23.57
N ASP A 97 -0.78 -6.28 23.40
CA ASP A 97 -1.02 -4.94 22.89
C ASP A 97 -1.48 -4.96 21.43
N ARG A 98 -0.91 -5.87 20.63
CA ARG A 98 -1.37 -6.10 19.26
C ARG A 98 -2.82 -6.62 19.24
N ALA A 99 -3.17 -7.58 20.09
CA ALA A 99 -4.54 -8.09 20.19
C ALA A 99 -5.52 -6.99 20.61
N ARG A 100 -5.16 -6.16 21.60
CA ARG A 100 -5.95 -5.01 22.03
C ARG A 100 -6.12 -3.99 20.89
N ALA A 101 -5.07 -3.68 20.15
CA ALA A 101 -5.13 -2.77 19.02
C ALA A 101 -6.06 -3.28 17.90
N LEU A 102 -6.02 -4.58 17.59
CA LEU A 102 -6.92 -5.20 16.62
C LEU A 102 -8.38 -5.17 17.08
N MET A 103 -8.65 -5.49 18.36
CA MET A 103 -10.00 -5.41 18.94
C MET A 103 -10.55 -3.98 18.88
N MET A 104 -9.75 -2.98 19.24
CA MET A 104 -10.13 -1.56 19.17
C MET A 104 -10.32 -1.08 17.73
N GLY A 105 -9.46 -1.51 16.81
CA GLY A 105 -9.57 -1.21 15.38
C GLY A 105 -10.87 -1.76 14.80
N HIS A 106 -11.17 -3.03 15.06
CA HIS A 106 -12.41 -3.68 14.64
C HIS A 106 -13.66 -3.00 15.21
N HIS A 107 -13.63 -2.59 16.47
CA HIS A 107 -14.73 -1.82 17.05
C HIS A 107 -14.96 -0.48 16.32
N ARG A 108 -13.88 0.25 16.01
CA ARG A 108 -13.95 1.53 15.29
C ARG A 108 -14.48 1.36 13.87
N THR A 109 -14.11 0.29 13.16
CA THR A 109 -14.59 0.06 11.78
C THR A 109 -16.09 -0.21 11.74
N ILE A 110 -16.62 -1.01 12.66
CA ILE A 110 -18.07 -1.24 12.76
C ILE A 110 -18.80 0.08 13.07
N LYS A 111 -18.29 0.87 14.01
CA LYS A 111 -18.84 2.19 14.34
C LYS A 111 -18.86 3.12 13.13
N GLN A 112 -17.73 3.25 12.42
CA GLN A 112 -17.61 4.13 11.25
C GLN A 112 -18.59 3.73 10.14
N ARG A 113 -18.76 2.43 9.88
CA ARG A 113 -19.73 1.93 8.88
C ARG A 113 -21.16 2.28 9.23
N GLN A 114 -21.56 2.05 10.48
CA GLN A 114 -22.91 2.40 10.92
C GLN A 114 -23.13 3.91 10.83
N GLN A 115 -22.18 4.73 11.30
CA GLN A 115 -22.31 6.18 11.23
C GLN A 115 -22.43 6.66 9.78
N ALA A 116 -21.63 6.12 8.86
CA ALA A 116 -21.72 6.47 7.45
C ALA A 116 -23.08 6.11 6.83
N MET A 117 -23.62 4.92 7.13
CA MET A 117 -24.94 4.52 6.63
C MET A 117 -26.07 5.36 7.22
N LEU A 118 -26.02 5.63 8.53
CA LEU A 118 -27.00 6.46 9.21
C LEU A 118 -26.99 7.88 8.64
N THR A 119 -25.82 8.51 8.51
CA THR A 119 -25.71 9.87 7.95
C THR A 119 -26.24 10.02 6.52
N ARG A 120 -26.21 8.94 5.72
CA ARG A 120 -26.81 8.93 4.38
C ARG A 120 -28.33 8.91 4.46
N LEU A 121 -28.88 8.03 5.30
CA LEU A 121 -30.32 7.94 5.51
C LEU A 121 -30.88 9.21 6.15
N ASP A 122 -30.16 9.81 7.08
CA ASP A 122 -30.55 11.08 7.71
C ASP A 122 -30.67 12.19 6.66
N ALA A 123 -29.74 12.24 5.71
CA ALA A 123 -29.78 13.21 4.61
C ALA A 123 -30.99 13.00 3.70
N GLU A 124 -31.43 11.76 3.47
CA GLU A 124 -32.63 11.45 2.68
C GLU A 124 -33.92 11.83 3.42
N VAL A 125 -33.96 11.64 4.74
CA VAL A 125 -35.14 11.96 5.58
C VAL A 125 -35.17 13.44 5.99
N GLY A 126 -34.11 14.20 5.67
CA GLY A 126 -34.00 15.63 6.01
C GLY A 126 -33.64 15.88 7.48
N VAL A 127 -33.10 14.88 8.18
CA VAL A 127 -32.63 15.02 9.56
C VAL A 127 -31.23 15.64 9.56
N PRO A 128 -31.01 16.76 10.26
CA PRO A 128 -29.69 17.37 10.32
C PRO A 128 -28.70 16.46 11.05
N VAL A 129 -27.49 16.31 10.50
CA VAL A 129 -26.41 15.44 11.03
C VAL A 129 -26.11 15.73 12.51
N ALA A 130 -26.24 16.99 12.94
CA ALA A 130 -26.03 17.41 14.32
C ALA A 130 -27.05 16.80 15.31
N GLU A 131 -28.25 16.47 14.83
CA GLU A 131 -29.29 15.84 15.63
C GLU A 131 -29.19 14.31 15.58
N ALA A 132 -28.92 13.76 14.39
CA ALA A 132 -28.68 12.33 14.21
C ALA A 132 -27.50 11.81 15.08
N ALA A 133 -26.44 12.61 15.23
CA ALA A 133 -25.30 12.27 16.07
C ALA A 133 -25.66 12.07 17.55
N LYS A 134 -26.79 12.64 18.03
CA LYS A 134 -27.25 12.52 19.42
C LYS A 134 -27.95 11.19 19.70
N TYR A 135 -28.49 10.53 18.68
CA TYR A 135 -29.24 9.27 18.82
C TYR A 135 -28.35 8.02 18.95
N TRP A 136 -27.06 8.21 19.22
CA TRP A 136 -26.13 7.11 19.41
C TRP A 136 -26.32 6.43 20.78
N ASN A 137 -27.12 5.36 20.83
CA ASN A 137 -27.24 4.51 22.01
C ASN A 137 -26.03 3.57 22.12
N HIS A 138 -25.15 3.82 23.09
CA HIS A 138 -24.12 2.85 23.51
C HIS A 138 -24.41 2.31 24.91
N VAL A 139 -24.38 0.99 25.08
CA VAL A 139 -24.36 0.39 26.43
C VAL A 139 -22.91 0.24 26.83
N GLN A 140 -22.47 0.96 27.86
CA GLN A 140 -21.11 0.87 28.42
C GLN A 140 -19.99 1.07 27.37
N GLY A 141 -20.20 1.96 26.39
CA GLY A 141 -19.24 2.20 25.30
C GLY A 141 -19.06 1.04 24.31
N LYS A 142 -19.87 -0.03 24.43
CA LYS A 142 -19.87 -1.15 23.49
C LYS A 142 -20.85 -0.88 22.35
N VAL A 143 -20.46 -1.32 21.15
CA VAL A 143 -21.32 -1.34 19.97
C VAL A 143 -22.42 -2.37 20.21
N HIS A 144 -23.65 -2.07 19.76
CA HIS A 144 -24.78 -2.99 19.92
C HIS A 144 -24.49 -4.34 19.23
N PRO A 145 -24.82 -5.50 19.85
CA PRO A 145 -24.47 -6.81 19.29
C PRO A 145 -24.98 -7.05 17.86
N SER A 146 -26.17 -6.54 17.53
CA SER A 146 -26.72 -6.67 16.17
C SER A 146 -25.82 -6.03 15.11
N PHE A 147 -25.09 -4.95 15.45
CA PHE A 147 -24.20 -4.28 14.51
C PHE A 147 -22.96 -5.10 14.19
N ARG A 148 -22.52 -5.99 15.08
CA ARG A 148 -21.46 -6.95 14.78
C ARG A 148 -21.92 -8.01 13.78
N ALA A 149 -23.20 -8.35 13.77
CA ALA A 149 -23.75 -9.29 12.79
C ALA A 149 -23.98 -8.62 11.41
N SER A 150 -24.43 -7.36 11.39
CA SER A 150 -24.84 -6.68 10.15
C SER A 150 -23.78 -5.80 9.49
N TYR A 151 -22.93 -5.11 10.27
CA TYR A 151 -21.98 -4.12 9.76
C TYR A 151 -20.52 -4.60 9.80
N ASP A 152 -20.25 -5.76 10.39
CA ASP A 152 -18.92 -6.36 10.37
C ASP A 152 -18.54 -6.86 8.96
N ARG A 153 -17.25 -7.08 8.70
CA ARG A 153 -16.78 -7.72 7.46
C ARG A 153 -17.27 -9.16 7.47
N SER A 154 -18.08 -9.55 6.48
CA SER A 154 -18.43 -10.95 6.26
C SER A 154 -17.15 -11.78 6.05
N GLY A 155 -17.08 -12.96 6.68
CA GLY A 155 -15.98 -13.90 6.50
C GLY A 155 -15.87 -14.49 5.07
N ALA A 156 -16.82 -14.16 4.20
CA ALA A 156 -16.93 -14.68 2.84
C ALA A 156 -15.82 -14.18 1.88
N ALA A 157 -15.00 -13.19 2.26
CA ALA A 157 -13.90 -12.70 1.44
C ALA A 157 -12.56 -13.45 1.65
N LEU A 158 -12.58 -14.59 2.35
CA LEU A 158 -11.48 -15.56 2.37
C LEU A 158 -11.81 -16.70 1.40
N SER A 159 -11.70 -16.42 0.11
CA SER A 159 -11.68 -17.42 -0.97
C SER A 159 -10.58 -17.09 -1.96
#